data_AF-G6Y483-F1
#
_entry.id   AF-G6Y483-F1
#
_cell.length_a   1.000
_cell.length_b   1.000
_cell.length_c   1.000
_cell.angle_alpha   90.00
_cell.angle_beta   90.00
_cell.angle_gamma   90.00
#
_symmetry.space_group_name_H-M   'P 1'
#
loop_
_entity.id
_entity.type
_entity.pdbx_description
1 polymer ?
#
loop_
_entity_poly.entity_id
_entity_poly.type
_entity_poly.pdbx_seq_one_letter_code
_entity_poly.pdbx_strand_id
1 'polypeptide(L)'
;MKASKACSASYTEGSVLEFTLTPIDLLRILCGLWFLPHLVGKIRNFEKATKTFEAAGLKPGKPFIVLTIVLEVLAAVGMVFNIHPRWAAACAVAVLLGAAYAVVRINGPRWRWQLMGPEYPIFWALACIVSAL
;
A
#
# COMPACT_ATOMS: atom_id res chain seq x y z
N MET A 1 -59.18 -18.99 -34.68
CA MET A 1 -57.85 -18.96 -34.03
C MET A 1 -57.69 -17.64 -33.29
N LYS A 2 -57.74 -17.64 -31.95
CA LYS A 2 -57.45 -16.46 -31.12
C LYS A 2 -55.96 -16.51 -30.75
N ALA A 3 -55.21 -15.48 -31.12
CA ALA A 3 -53.82 -15.32 -30.70
C ALA A 3 -53.77 -14.94 -29.21
N SER A 4 -53.07 -15.74 -28.41
CA SER A 4 -52.82 -15.47 -27.00
C SER A 4 -51.82 -14.33 -26.86
N LYS A 5 -52.21 -13.28 -26.14
CA LYS A 5 -51.38 -12.14 -25.76
C LYS A 5 -50.49 -12.60 -24.60
N ALA A 6 -49.22 -12.86 -24.86
CA ALA A 6 -48.27 -13.18 -23.79
C ALA A 6 -48.05 -11.93 -22.93
N CYS A 7 -48.42 -12.04 -21.66
CA CYS A 7 -48.23 -11.05 -20.61
C CYS A 7 -46.73 -10.95 -20.28
N SER A 8 -46.22 -9.72 -20.31
CA SER A 8 -44.86 -9.31 -19.95
C SER A 8 -44.60 -9.50 -18.46
N ALA A 9 -43.54 -10.23 -18.11
CA ALA A 9 -42.89 -10.14 -16.80
C ALA A 9 -41.56 -9.39 -16.97
N SER A 10 -41.59 -8.07 -16.82
CA SER A 10 -40.38 -7.28 -16.58
C SER A 10 -39.92 -7.60 -15.16
N TYR A 11 -38.93 -8.48 -15.04
CA TYR A 11 -38.21 -8.64 -13.77
C TYR A 11 -37.40 -7.36 -13.56
N THR A 12 -37.81 -6.56 -12.59
CA THR A 12 -36.95 -5.55 -11.97
C THR A 12 -35.77 -6.27 -11.35
N GLU A 13 -34.63 -6.30 -12.06
CA GLU A 13 -33.35 -6.64 -11.45
C GLU A 13 -33.10 -5.63 -10.32
N GLY A 14 -33.29 -6.09 -9.08
CA GLY A 14 -32.75 -5.40 -7.93
C GLY A 14 -31.26 -5.26 -8.15
N SER A 15 -30.74 -4.04 -8.12
CA SER A 15 -29.32 -3.75 -8.21
C SER A 15 -28.61 -4.31 -6.98
N VAL A 16 -28.32 -5.61 -7.01
CA VAL A 16 -27.21 -6.17 -6.23
C VAL A 16 -25.98 -5.42 -6.71
N LEU A 17 -25.35 -4.68 -5.81
CA LEU A 17 -24.01 -4.12 -6.01
C LEU A 17 -23.08 -5.33 -6.20
N GLU A 18 -22.91 -5.79 -7.43
CA GLU A 18 -21.95 -6.84 -7.74
C GLU A 18 -20.56 -6.30 -7.41
N PHE A 19 -19.99 -6.80 -6.32
CA PHE A 19 -18.66 -6.43 -5.87
C PHE A 19 -17.62 -7.22 -6.67
N THR A 20 -17.43 -6.82 -7.93
CA THR A 20 -16.47 -7.48 -8.82
C THR A 20 -15.07 -6.95 -8.55
N LEU A 21 -14.24 -7.74 -7.87
CA LEU A 21 -12.83 -7.41 -7.65
C LEU A 21 -12.04 -7.64 -8.93
N THR A 22 -11.46 -6.56 -9.47
CA THR A 22 -10.52 -6.67 -10.59
C THR A 22 -9.12 -7.09 -10.09
N PRO A 23 -8.26 -7.64 -10.96
CA PRO A 23 -6.87 -7.92 -10.58
C PRO A 23 -6.11 -6.68 -10.06
N ILE A 24 -6.45 -5.48 -10.54
CA ILE A 24 -5.81 -4.25 -10.08
C ILE A 24 -6.28 -3.86 -8.67
N ASP A 25 -7.56 -4.10 -8.34
CA ASP A 25 -8.07 -3.94 -6.98
C ASP A 25 -7.39 -4.89 -6.00
N LEU A 26 -7.19 -6.16 -6.41
CA LEU A 26 -6.46 -7.14 -5.60
C LEU A 26 -5.02 -6.69 -5.35
N LEU A 27 -4.33 -6.19 -6.38
CA LEU A 27 -2.97 -5.65 -6.22
C LEU A 27 -2.95 -4.48 -5.23
N ARG A 28 -3.90 -3.55 -5.33
CA ARG A 28 -4.01 -2.40 -4.42
C ARG A 28 -4.24 -2.87 -2.98
N ILE A 29 -5.18 -3.78 -2.77
CA ILE A 29 -5.52 -4.31 -1.45
C ILE A 29 -4.30 -5.02 -0.84
N LEU A 30 -3.61 -5.87 -1.61
CA LEU A 30 -2.42 -6.59 -1.14
C LEU A 30 -1.27 -5.63 -0.80
N CYS A 31 -1.04 -4.61 -1.64
CA CYS A 31 -0.05 -3.58 -1.36
C CYS A 31 -0.38 -2.84 -0.05
N GLY A 32 -1.64 -2.45 0.18
CA GLY A 32 -2.05 -1.82 1.44
C GLY A 32 -1.89 -2.74 2.65
N LEU A 33 -2.33 -4.00 2.53
CA LEU A 33 -2.32 -4.97 3.62
C LEU A 33 -0.90 -5.27 4.12
N TRP A 34 0.08 -5.31 3.20
CA TRP A 34 1.47 -5.60 3.55
C TRP A 34 2.16 -4.48 4.34
N PHE A 35 1.57 -3.29 4.47
CA PHE A 35 2.06 -2.29 5.42
C PHE A 35 1.76 -2.64 6.89
N LEU A 36 0.78 -3.51 7.17
CA LEU A 36 0.41 -3.82 8.56
C LEU A 36 1.55 -4.44 9.38
N PRO A 37 2.29 -5.46 8.90
CA PRO A 37 3.46 -5.97 9.64
C PRO A 37 4.55 -4.91 9.85
N HIS A 38 4.75 -4.02 8.87
CA HIS A 38 5.74 -2.95 8.96
C HIS A 38 5.34 -1.87 9.98
N LEU A 39 4.06 -1.53 10.02
CA LEU A 39 3.47 -0.60 10.98
C LEU A 39 3.57 -1.17 12.40
N VAL A 40 3.09 -2.40 12.60
CA VAL A 40 3.15 -3.09 13.90
C VAL A 40 4.61 -3.23 14.37
N GLY A 41 5.52 -3.57 13.47
CA GLY A 41 6.95 -3.66 13.76
C GLY A 41 7.54 -2.34 14.26
N LYS A 42 7.19 -1.21 13.64
CA LYS A 42 7.65 0.13 14.08
C LYS A 42 7.03 0.57 15.40
N ILE A 43 5.73 0.35 15.60
CA ILE A 43 5.05 0.73 16.84
C ILE A 43 5.60 -0.07 18.02
N ARG A 44 5.80 -1.38 17.86
CA ARG A 44 6.33 -2.25 18.93
C ARG A 44 7.81 -2.02 19.23
N ASN A 45 8.58 -1.53 18.26
CA ASN A 45 10.03 -1.33 18.39
C ASN A 45 10.41 0.11 18.09
N PHE A 46 9.67 1.07 18.65
CA PHE A 46 9.73 2.48 18.28
C PHE A 46 11.14 3.08 18.44
N GLU A 47 11.82 2.80 19.55
CA GLU A 47 13.18 3.29 19.81
C GLU A 47 14.19 2.69 18.82
N LYS A 48 14.07 1.39 18.53
CA LYS A 48 14.95 0.70 17.58
C LYS A 48 14.77 1.25 16.17
N ALA A 49 13.52 1.42 15.74
CA ALA A 49 13.20 1.99 14.44
C ALA A 49 13.66 3.46 14.36
N THR A 50 13.56 4.24 15.44
CA THR A 50 14.10 5.61 15.52
C THR A 50 15.60 5.63 15.21
N LYS A 51 16.37 4.71 15.82
CA LYS A 51 17.81 4.58 15.56
C LYS A 51 18.12 4.23 14.10
N THR A 52 17.23 3.50 13.40
CA THR A 52 17.39 3.23 11.97
C THR A 52 17.31 4.50 11.13
N PHE A 53 16.38 5.42 11.43
CA PHE A 53 16.32 6.72 10.75
C PHE A 53 17.58 7.55 11.01
N GLU A 54 18.07 7.57 12.24
CA GLU A 54 19.30 8.30 12.58
C GLU A 54 20.53 7.70 11.91
N ALA A 55 20.60 6.37 11.79
CA ALA A 55 21.67 5.66 11.07
C ALA A 55 21.65 5.96 9.56
N ALA A 56 20.46 6.19 8.99
CA ALA A 56 20.32 6.66 7.62
C ALA A 56 20.72 8.14 7.42
N GLY A 57 21.00 8.87 8.51
CA GLY A 57 21.37 10.29 8.49
C GLY A 57 20.22 11.25 8.77
N LEU A 58 19.02 10.74 9.07
CA LEU A 58 17.83 11.54 9.34
C LEU A 58 17.76 11.86 10.84
N LYS A 59 18.41 12.95 11.24
CA LYS A 59 18.49 13.40 12.64
C LYS A 59 17.70 14.69 12.86
N PRO A 60 16.87 14.79 13.91
CA PRO A 60 16.52 13.73 14.87
C PRO A 60 15.61 12.66 14.25
N GLY A 61 15.75 11.38 14.64
CA GLY A 61 14.99 10.28 14.00
C GLY A 61 13.50 10.24 14.35
N LYS A 62 13.14 10.76 15.53
CA LYS A 62 11.76 10.70 16.08
C LYS A 62 10.68 11.29 15.16
N PRO A 63 10.83 12.49 14.54
CA PRO A 63 9.83 12.99 13.60
C PRO A 63 9.66 12.08 12.37
N PHE A 64 10.74 11.48 11.86
CA PHE A 64 10.67 10.63 10.67
C PHE A 64 9.97 9.30 10.93
N ILE A 65 10.17 8.69 12.09
CA ILE A 65 9.41 7.48 12.45
C ILE A 65 7.92 7.79 12.64
N VAL A 66 7.56 8.91 13.28
CA VAL A 66 6.16 9.31 13.44
C VAL A 66 5.52 9.57 12.09
N LEU A 67 6.19 10.34 11.22
CA LEU A 67 5.74 10.58 9.85
C LEU A 67 5.55 9.27 9.09
N THR A 68 6.53 8.37 9.17
CA THR A 68 6.45 7.06 8.51
C THR A 68 5.25 6.26 9.00
N ILE A 69 5.03 6.18 10.31
CA ILE A 69 3.87 5.49 10.89
C ILE A 69 2.56 6.08 10.37
N VAL A 70 2.43 7.41 10.32
CA VAL A 70 1.23 8.08 9.79
C VAL A 70 1.01 7.72 8.32
N LEU A 71 2.06 7.80 7.49
CA LEU A 71 1.97 7.46 6.07
C LEU A 71 1.63 5.98 5.84
N GLU A 72 2.16 5.07 6.67
CA GLU A 72 1.83 3.64 6.60
C GLU A 72 0.38 3.35 6.96
N VAL A 73 -0.18 4.06 7.95
CA VAL A 73 -1.61 3.96 8.29
C VAL A 73 -2.46 4.47 7.13
N LEU A 74 -2.13 5.63 6.57
CA LEU A 74 -2.84 6.22 5.43
C LEU A 74 -2.78 5.31 4.20
N ALA A 75 -1.61 4.73 3.92
CA ALA A 75 -1.43 3.77 2.83
C ALA A 75 -2.26 2.50 3.08
N ALA A 76 -2.14 1.88 4.25
CA ALA A 76 -2.85 0.64 4.56
C ALA A 76 -4.37 0.81 4.49
N VAL A 77 -4.91 1.81 5.18
CA VAL A 77 -6.37 2.06 5.21
C VAL A 77 -6.86 2.52 3.84
N GLY A 78 -6.20 3.50 3.23
CA GLY A 78 -6.65 4.07 1.97
C GLY A 78 -6.62 3.09 0.80
N MET A 79 -5.59 2.24 0.72
CA MET A 79 -5.47 1.25 -0.35
C MET A 79 -6.42 0.05 -0.15
N VAL A 80 -6.58 -0.43 1.09
CA VAL A 80 -7.46 -1.59 1.37
C VAL A 80 -8.93 -1.24 1.17
N PHE A 81 -9.37 -0.07 1.67
CA PHE A 81 -10.78 0.33 1.61
C PHE A 81 -11.12 1.22 0.40
N ASN A 82 -10.18 1.41 -0.53
CA ASN A 82 -10.34 2.27 -1.70
C ASN A 82 -10.69 3.74 -1.35
N ILE A 83 -10.15 4.26 -0.24
CA ILE A 83 -10.33 5.65 0.18
C ILE A 83 -9.20 6.48 -0.43
N HIS A 84 -9.52 7.29 -1.43
CA HIS A 84 -8.54 8.11 -2.17
C HIS A 84 -7.29 7.30 -2.60
N PRO A 85 -7.45 6.24 -3.41
CA PRO A 85 -6.40 5.24 -3.69
C PRO A 85 -5.11 5.84 -4.26
N ARG A 86 -5.21 6.91 -5.06
CA ARG A 86 -4.03 7.61 -5.62
C ARG A 86 -3.18 8.29 -4.55
N TRP A 87 -3.82 8.94 -3.57
CA TRP A 87 -3.12 9.59 -2.46
C TRP A 87 -2.59 8.56 -1.45
N ALA A 88 -3.35 7.49 -1.21
CA ALA A 88 -2.90 6.37 -0.38
C ALA A 88 -1.66 5.68 -0.97
N ALA A 89 -1.66 5.41 -2.28
CA ALA A 89 -0.51 4.88 -2.99
C ALA A 89 0.68 5.85 -2.98
N ALA A 90 0.46 7.17 -3.08
CA ALA A 90 1.53 8.15 -2.95
C ALA A 90 2.20 8.10 -1.56
N CYS A 91 1.42 7.92 -0.49
CA CYS A 91 1.94 7.70 0.86
C CYS A 91 2.79 6.43 0.94
N ALA A 92 2.30 5.33 0.36
CA ALA A 92 3.00 4.06 0.28
C ALA A 92 4.36 4.20 -0.43
N VAL A 93 4.37 4.86 -1.59
CA VAL A 93 5.57 5.12 -2.39
C VAL A 93 6.58 5.94 -1.61
N ALA A 94 6.15 7.01 -0.92
CA ALA A 94 7.04 7.83 -0.11
C ALA A 94 7.74 7.02 0.99
N VAL A 95 7.01 6.15 1.69
CA VAL A 95 7.58 5.26 2.72
C VAL A 95 8.58 4.28 2.11
N LEU A 96 8.24 3.66 0.98
CA LEU A 96 9.07 2.64 0.34
C LEU A 96 10.35 3.22 -0.26
N LEU A 97 10.27 4.41 -0.85
CA LEU A 97 11.47 5.14 -1.30
C LEU A 97 12.33 5.59 -0.13
N GLY A 98 11.74 6.02 0.98
CA GLY A 98 12.45 6.29 2.23
C GLY A 98 13.18 5.06 2.77
N ALA A 99 12.53 3.88 2.72
CA ALA A 99 13.14 2.61 3.10
C ALA A 99 14.29 2.22 2.16
N ALA A 100 14.10 2.35 0.84
CA ALA A 100 15.15 2.12 -0.16
C ALA A 100 16.37 3.02 0.07
N TYR A 101 16.13 4.31 0.34
CA TYR A 101 17.17 5.26 0.72
C TYR A 101 17.92 4.80 1.98
N ALA A 102 17.20 4.50 3.06
CA ALA A 102 17.81 4.07 4.32
C ALA A 102 18.67 2.81 4.15
N VAL A 103 18.19 1.84 3.36
CA VAL A 103 18.93 0.61 3.04
C VAL A 103 20.26 0.93 2.34
N VAL A 104 20.24 1.76 1.30
CA VAL A 104 21.47 2.15 0.58
C VAL A 104 22.43 2.93 1.48
N ARG A 105 21.91 3.82 2.34
CA ARG A 105 22.73 4.62 3.26
C ARG A 105 23.40 3.80 4.34
N ILE A 106 22.70 2.82 4.91
CA ILE A 106 23.20 2.00 6.02
C ILE A 106 24.07 0.84 5.51
N ASN A 107 23.66 0.21 4.41
CA ASN A 107 24.26 -1.04 3.94
C ASN A 107 25.19 -0.87 2.73
N GLY A 108 25.26 0.33 2.14
CA GLY A 108 25.98 0.61 0.90
C GLY A 108 25.15 0.29 -0.37
N PRO A 109 25.68 0.59 -1.56
CA PRO A 109 24.95 0.54 -2.84
C PRO A 109 24.79 -0.88 -3.41
N ARG A 110 24.45 -1.86 -2.57
CA ARG A 110 24.16 -3.23 -2.99
C ARG A 110 22.75 -3.29 -3.56
N TRP A 111 22.55 -3.91 -4.72
CA TRP A 111 21.22 -3.99 -5.35
C TRP A 111 20.33 -5.07 -4.73
N ARG A 112 20.84 -6.31 -4.68
CA ARG A 112 20.07 -7.51 -4.34
C ARG A 112 19.56 -7.48 -2.90
N TRP A 113 18.28 -7.80 -2.69
CA TRP A 113 17.69 -7.89 -1.34
C TRP A 113 18.45 -8.83 -0.40
N GLN A 114 18.92 -9.99 -0.89
CA GLN A 114 19.70 -10.95 -0.10
C GLN A 114 20.98 -10.36 0.49
N LEU A 115 21.49 -9.29 -0.13
CA LEU A 115 22.66 -8.55 0.31
C LEU A 115 22.28 -7.24 1.01
N MET A 116 21.06 -7.16 1.56
CA MET A 116 20.50 -5.94 2.17
C MET A 116 20.45 -4.75 1.19
N GLY A 117 20.01 -5.01 -0.05
CA GLY A 117 19.81 -3.98 -1.08
C GLY A 117 18.37 -3.49 -1.22
N PRO A 118 18.14 -2.36 -1.94
CA PRO A 118 16.84 -1.68 -2.02
C PRO A 118 15.89 -2.26 -3.07
N GLU A 119 16.27 -3.35 -3.74
CA GLU A 119 15.50 -3.97 -4.83
C GLU A 119 14.02 -4.20 -4.49
N TYR A 120 13.72 -4.82 -3.34
CA TYR A 120 12.35 -5.13 -2.94
C TYR A 120 11.49 -3.89 -2.61
N PRO A 121 11.95 -2.90 -1.79
CA PRO A 121 11.15 -1.70 -1.56
C PRO A 121 10.94 -0.89 -2.85
N ILE A 122 11.90 -0.88 -3.78
CA ILE A 122 11.72 -0.24 -5.10
C ILE A 122 10.65 -0.99 -5.92
N PHE A 123 10.74 -2.31 -6.01
CA PHE A 123 9.74 -3.13 -6.69
C PHE A 123 8.33 -2.89 -6.11
N TRP A 124 8.21 -2.91 -4.79
CA TRP A 124 6.92 -2.69 -4.14
C TRP A 124 6.40 -1.26 -4.34
N ALA A 125 7.28 -0.25 -4.41
CA ALA A 125 6.86 1.11 -4.74
C ALA A 125 6.27 1.19 -6.15
N LEU A 126 6.88 0.53 -7.14
CA LEU A 126 6.34 0.43 -8.49
C LEU A 126 5.00 -0.30 -8.53
N ALA A 127 4.85 -1.38 -7.76
CA ALA A 127 3.58 -2.08 -7.62
C ALA A 127 2.48 -1.18 -7.03
N CYS A 128 2.82 -0.35 -6.03
CA CYS A 128 1.89 0.64 -5.48
C CYS A 128 1.46 1.67 -6.52
N ILE A 129 2.38 2.15 -7.37
CA ILE A 129 2.06 3.08 -8.48
C ILE A 129 1.07 2.40 -9.44
N VAL A 130 1.40 1.20 -9.92
CA VAL A 130 0.56 0.44 -10.85
C VAL A 130 -0.84 0.22 -10.27
N SER A 131 -0.94 -0.12 -8.98
CA SER A 131 -2.22 -0.38 -8.31
C SER A 131 -3.19 0.81 -8.23
N ALA A 132 -2.72 2.02 -8.55
CA ALA A 132 -3.50 3.26 -8.50
C ALA A 132 -3.65 3.95 -9.87
N LEU A 133 -3.27 3.27 -10.95
CA LEU A 133 -3.54 3.66 -12.34
C LEU A 133 -4.97 3.27 -12.73
#